data_AF-A0A976LIE7-F1
#
_entry.id   AF-A0A976LIE7-F1
#
_cell.length_a   1.000
_cell.length_b   1.000
_cell.length_c   1.000
_cell.angle_alpha   90.00
_cell.angle_beta   90.00
_cell.angle_gamma   90.00
#
_symmetry.space_group_name_H-M   'P 1'
#
loop_
_entity.id
_entity.type
_entity.pdbx_description
1 polymer ?
#
loop_
_entity_poly.entity_id
_entity_poly.type
_entity_poly.pdbx_seq_one_letter_code
_entity_poly.pdbx_strand_id
1 'polypeptide(L)'
;MAKFVMKIKTFNTKKALSVVVIAGLSALLITSTHVSAQGPQFNIFPITFQSPPPQNYDLPLIDARNVTQGGGYSTSQADHDNGVATNPNDVIRFSIYYHNGVPDEQANTAIQTMIQAFASPTLGTQAIDHTISASISAQNASAISSSNHGGDMVVHIQGGTAQTLSLV
;
A
#
# COMPACT_ATOMS: atom_id res chain seq x y z
N MET A 1 -49.40 53.57 40.46
CA MET A 1 -48.76 53.55 39.12
C MET A 1 -47.25 53.47 39.30
N ALA A 2 -46.63 52.31 39.09
CA ALA A 2 -45.19 52.12 39.23
C ALA A 2 -44.50 52.24 37.86
N LYS A 3 -43.47 53.09 37.75
CA LYS A 3 -42.61 53.26 36.56
C LYS A 3 -41.58 52.13 36.52
N PHE A 4 -41.52 51.39 35.40
CA PHE A 4 -40.45 50.45 35.12
C PHE A 4 -39.38 51.15 34.28
N VAL A 5 -38.17 51.30 34.82
CA VAL A 5 -37.00 51.84 34.10
C VAL A 5 -36.08 50.68 33.74
N MET A 6 -35.96 50.37 32.45
CA MET A 6 -35.02 49.37 31.95
C MET A 6 -33.62 50.00 31.83
N LYS A 7 -32.66 49.53 32.64
CA LYS A 7 -31.24 49.87 32.49
C LYS A 7 -30.60 48.93 31.47
N ILE A 8 -30.25 49.45 30.29
CA ILE A 8 -29.41 48.74 29.31
C ILE A 8 -27.96 48.84 29.78
N LYS A 9 -27.31 47.70 30.06
CA LYS A 9 -25.89 47.64 30.40
C LYS A 9 -25.05 47.76 29.11
N THR A 10 -24.24 48.80 29.03
CA THR A 10 -23.26 49.03 27.97
C THR A 10 -22.16 47.97 28.02
N PHE A 11 -21.94 47.25 26.93
CA PHE A 11 -20.87 46.26 26.81
C PHE A 11 -19.49 46.94 26.72
N ASN A 12 -18.53 46.44 27.49
CA ASN A 12 -17.20 47.02 27.66
C ASN A 12 -16.29 46.59 26.48
N THR A 13 -16.24 47.42 25.44
CA THR A 13 -15.67 47.16 24.10
C THR A 13 -14.19 46.72 24.08
N LYS A 14 -13.40 47.05 25.11
CA LYS A 14 -12.00 46.63 25.23
C LYS A 14 -11.84 45.11 25.41
N LYS A 15 -12.76 44.46 26.13
CA LYS A 15 -12.73 42.99 26.34
C LYS A 15 -13.20 42.24 25.10
N ALA A 16 -14.12 42.83 24.33
CA ALA A 16 -14.61 42.25 23.09
C ALA A 16 -13.52 42.22 22.01
N LEU A 17 -12.71 43.27 21.90
CA LEU A 17 -11.62 43.33 20.91
C LEU A 17 -10.50 42.31 21.21
N SER A 18 -10.15 42.12 22.49
CA SER A 18 -9.13 41.13 22.89
C SER A 18 -9.56 39.69 22.60
N VAL A 19 -10.85 39.36 22.78
CA VAL A 19 -11.39 38.03 22.44
C VAL A 19 -11.37 37.79 20.93
N VAL A 20 -11.71 38.80 20.12
CA VAL A 20 -11.72 38.69 18.66
C VAL A 20 -10.30 38.50 18.09
N VAL A 21 -9.29 39.19 18.64
CA VAL A 21 -7.90 39.03 18.18
C VAL A 21 -7.31 37.68 18.57
N ILE A 22 -7.59 37.17 19.78
CA ILE A 22 -7.11 35.84 20.22
C ILE A 22 -7.82 34.73 19.43
N ALA A 23 -9.12 34.83 19.17
CA ALA A 23 -9.85 33.88 18.35
C ALA A 23 -9.38 33.90 16.88
N GLY A 24 -9.06 35.09 16.34
CA GLY A 24 -8.53 35.25 14.98
C GLY A 24 -7.13 34.65 14.79
N LEU A 25 -6.22 34.85 15.76
CA LEU A 25 -4.88 34.22 15.71
C LEU A 25 -4.95 32.70 15.93
N SER A 26 -5.89 32.22 16.75
CA SER A 26 -6.09 30.77 16.97
C SER A 26 -6.66 30.08 15.73
N ALA A 27 -7.50 30.77 14.95
CA ALA A 27 -8.04 30.23 13.68
C ALA A 27 -6.99 30.14 12.57
N LEU A 28 -5.98 31.03 12.57
CA LEU A 28 -4.88 31.02 11.59
C LEU A 28 -3.83 29.92 11.83
N LEU A 29 -3.80 29.31 13.02
CA LEU A 29 -2.86 28.24 13.38
C LEU A 29 -3.39 26.83 13.13
N ILE A 30 -4.65 26.66 12.73
CA ILE A 30 -5.30 25.33 12.68
C ILE A 30 -5.62 24.85 11.25
N THR A 31 -5.48 25.67 10.21
CA THR A 31 -5.86 25.26 8.84
C THR A 31 -4.76 25.36 7.79
N SER A 32 -3.47 25.33 8.18
CA SER A 32 -2.43 24.89 7.25
C SER A 32 -2.36 23.37 7.25
N THR A 33 -3.40 22.71 6.75
CA THR A 33 -3.19 21.37 6.18
C THR A 33 -2.24 21.59 5.02
N HIS A 34 -0.95 21.39 5.25
CA HIS A 34 0.01 21.19 4.18
C HIS A 34 -0.52 20.02 3.36
N VAL A 35 -1.24 20.32 2.28
CA VAL A 35 -1.38 19.38 1.17
C VAL A 35 0.00 19.43 0.52
N SER A 36 0.93 18.60 1.01
CA SER A 36 2.07 18.28 0.18
C SER A 36 1.48 17.74 -1.11
N ALA A 37 1.96 18.19 -2.27
CA ALA A 37 1.77 17.43 -3.49
C ALA A 37 2.16 15.98 -3.14
N GLN A 38 1.18 15.07 -3.12
CA GLN A 38 1.45 13.66 -2.91
C GLN A 38 2.36 13.30 -4.08
N GLY A 39 3.63 13.06 -3.79
CA GLY A 39 4.56 12.55 -4.79
C GLY A 39 4.08 11.20 -5.33
N PRO A 40 4.90 10.50 -6.13
CA PRO A 40 4.56 9.17 -6.60
C PRO A 40 4.04 8.27 -5.46
N GLN A 41 2.93 7.59 -5.73
CA GLN A 41 2.34 6.62 -4.83
C GLN A 41 2.14 5.30 -5.59
N PHE A 42 2.62 4.21 -5.01
CA PHE A 42 2.51 2.88 -5.60
C PHE A 42 1.22 2.19 -5.16
N ASN A 43 0.58 1.52 -6.11
CA ASN A 43 -0.56 0.63 -5.93
C ASN A 43 -1.66 1.19 -5.00
N ILE A 44 -2.18 2.36 -5.35
CA ILE A 44 -3.15 3.09 -4.49
C ILE A 44 -4.58 2.56 -4.60
N PHE A 45 -4.87 1.72 -5.58
CA PHE A 45 -6.20 1.22 -5.85
C PHE A 45 -6.46 -0.10 -5.10
N PRO A 46 -7.72 -0.47 -4.89
CA PRO A 46 -8.05 -1.78 -4.34
C PRO A 46 -7.48 -2.92 -5.19
N ILE A 47 -7.07 -3.99 -4.53
CA ILE A 47 -6.50 -5.17 -5.19
C ILE A 47 -7.60 -5.97 -5.89
N THR A 48 -7.29 -6.45 -7.10
CA THR A 48 -8.07 -7.44 -7.85
C THR A 48 -7.16 -8.56 -8.34
N PHE A 49 -7.76 -9.73 -8.54
CA PHE A 49 -7.10 -10.90 -9.16
C PHE A 49 -7.63 -11.15 -10.57
N GLN A 50 -8.50 -10.27 -11.08
CA GLN A 50 -8.98 -10.35 -12.44
C GLN A 50 -7.86 -9.92 -13.41
N SER A 51 -7.64 -10.71 -14.46
CA SER A 51 -6.70 -10.39 -15.53
C SER A 51 -7.42 -10.33 -16.88
N PRO A 52 -7.49 -9.16 -17.56
CA PRO A 52 -6.91 -7.87 -17.15
C PRO A 52 -7.67 -7.21 -15.98
N PRO A 53 -6.99 -6.40 -15.15
CA PRO A 53 -7.64 -5.69 -14.03
C PRO A 53 -8.66 -4.66 -14.55
N PRO A 54 -9.82 -4.49 -13.89
CA PRO A 54 -10.74 -3.40 -14.19
C PRO A 54 -10.10 -2.03 -13.94
N GLN A 55 -10.73 -0.98 -14.46
CA GLN A 55 -10.29 0.40 -14.20
C GLN A 55 -10.28 0.71 -12.70
N ASN A 56 -9.22 1.38 -12.23
CA ASN A 56 -9.02 1.75 -10.82
C ASN A 56 -8.93 0.54 -9.88
N TYR A 57 -8.31 -0.54 -10.34
CA TYR A 57 -7.88 -1.67 -9.53
C TYR A 57 -6.43 -2.02 -9.85
N ASP A 58 -5.69 -2.40 -8.82
CA ASP A 58 -4.32 -2.88 -8.93
C ASP A 58 -4.28 -4.41 -8.81
N LEU A 59 -3.29 -5.07 -9.41
CA LEU A 59 -3.02 -6.49 -9.15
C LEU A 59 -2.24 -6.64 -7.84
N PRO A 60 -2.24 -7.83 -7.20
CA PRO A 60 -1.37 -8.10 -6.05
C PRO A 60 0.09 -7.76 -6.38
N LEU A 61 0.83 -7.19 -5.43
CA LEU A 61 2.23 -6.78 -5.66
C LEU A 61 3.09 -7.96 -6.12
N ILE A 62 2.82 -9.16 -5.61
CA ILE A 62 3.45 -10.39 -6.06
C ILE A 62 2.39 -11.48 -6.27
N ASP A 63 2.56 -12.25 -7.33
CA ASP A 63 1.81 -13.48 -7.58
C ASP A 63 2.74 -14.52 -8.20
N ALA A 64 2.37 -15.80 -8.16
CA ALA A 64 3.21 -16.89 -8.65
C ALA A 64 2.41 -17.93 -9.44
N ARG A 65 3.10 -18.63 -10.33
CA ARG A 65 2.55 -19.79 -11.02
C ARG A 65 3.62 -20.84 -11.29
N ASN A 66 3.23 -22.12 -11.28
CA ASN A 66 4.09 -23.22 -11.71
C ASN A 66 4.08 -23.31 -13.24
N VAL A 67 5.18 -22.89 -13.89
CA VAL A 67 5.24 -22.88 -15.35
C VAL A 67 5.52 -24.26 -15.93
N THR A 68 6.16 -25.15 -15.18
CA THR A 68 6.41 -26.54 -15.62
C THR A 68 5.10 -27.32 -15.72
N GLN A 69 4.19 -27.11 -14.78
CA GLN A 69 2.88 -27.76 -14.76
C GLN A 69 1.80 -27.02 -15.57
N GLY A 70 2.14 -25.90 -16.21
CA GLY A 70 1.18 -25.10 -16.99
C GLY A 70 0.14 -24.36 -16.15
N GLY A 71 0.43 -24.07 -14.87
CA GLY A 71 -0.47 -23.36 -13.97
C GLY A 71 -0.70 -21.89 -14.35
N GLY A 72 -1.87 -21.37 -13.97
CA GLY A 72 -2.22 -19.95 -14.06
C GLY A 72 -1.74 -19.13 -12.86
N TYR A 73 -1.82 -17.81 -12.96
CA TYR A 73 -1.76 -16.91 -11.80
C TYR A 73 -3.06 -16.97 -11.00
N SER A 74 -3.05 -16.43 -9.78
CA SER A 74 -4.18 -16.49 -8.85
C SER A 74 -5.41 -15.78 -9.42
N THR A 75 -6.61 -16.35 -9.22
CA THR A 75 -7.87 -15.76 -9.70
C THR A 75 -8.73 -15.16 -8.58
N SER A 76 -8.29 -15.33 -7.34
CA SER A 76 -8.91 -14.80 -6.14
C SER A 76 -7.88 -14.68 -5.01
N GLN A 77 -8.22 -13.94 -3.95
CA GLN A 77 -7.39 -13.87 -2.74
C GLN A 77 -7.19 -15.26 -2.12
N ALA A 78 -8.22 -16.11 -2.13
CA ALA A 78 -8.11 -17.46 -1.59
C ALA A 78 -7.13 -18.32 -2.40
N ASP A 79 -7.09 -18.17 -3.73
CA ASP A 79 -6.11 -18.89 -4.57
C ASP A 79 -4.68 -18.43 -4.27
N HIS A 80 -4.50 -17.12 -4.07
CA HIS A 80 -3.21 -16.52 -3.74
C HIS A 80 -2.72 -16.98 -2.35
N ASP A 81 -3.60 -16.94 -1.35
CA ASP A 81 -3.34 -17.41 0.02
C ASP A 81 -3.03 -18.92 0.07
N ASN A 82 -3.63 -19.71 -0.84
CA ASN A 82 -3.36 -21.15 -0.97
C ASN A 82 -1.98 -21.44 -1.58
N GLY A 83 -1.32 -20.45 -2.18
CA GLY A 83 0.01 -20.56 -2.75
C GLY A 83 0.11 -21.47 -3.97
N VAL A 84 1.35 -21.82 -4.33
CA VAL A 84 1.67 -22.65 -5.48
C VAL A 84 2.26 -23.98 -5.02
N ALA A 85 1.57 -25.07 -5.34
CA ALA A 85 2.13 -26.40 -5.16
C ALA A 85 3.15 -26.73 -6.26
N THR A 86 4.24 -27.37 -5.87
CA THR A 86 5.36 -27.65 -6.78
C THR A 86 6.04 -28.98 -6.45
N ASN A 87 6.54 -29.65 -7.48
CA ASN A 87 7.41 -30.81 -7.33
C ASN A 87 8.88 -30.41 -7.43
N PRO A 88 9.81 -31.24 -6.93
CA PRO A 88 11.23 -31.05 -7.21
C PRO A 88 11.49 -30.94 -8.71
N ASN A 89 12.34 -29.97 -9.10
CA ASN A 89 12.69 -29.61 -10.48
C ASN A 89 11.63 -28.82 -11.27
N ASP A 90 10.48 -28.51 -10.69
CA ASP A 90 9.55 -27.55 -11.30
C ASP A 90 10.10 -26.12 -11.23
N VAL A 91 9.70 -25.31 -12.20
CA VAL A 91 10.03 -23.89 -12.27
C VAL A 91 8.80 -23.09 -11.88
N ILE A 92 8.96 -22.22 -10.88
CA ILE A 92 7.95 -21.26 -10.47
C ILE A 92 8.30 -19.90 -11.08
N ARG A 93 7.31 -19.24 -11.67
CA ARG A 93 7.43 -17.86 -12.16
C ARG A 93 6.67 -16.94 -11.23
N PHE A 94 7.37 -15.94 -10.73
CA PHE A 94 6.79 -14.84 -9.97
C PHE A 94 6.52 -13.65 -10.89
N SER A 95 5.37 -13.01 -10.72
CA SER A 95 5.04 -11.72 -11.30
C SER A 95 5.09 -10.68 -10.20
N ILE A 96 5.79 -9.57 -10.44
CA ILE A 96 5.75 -8.40 -9.56
C ILE A 96 4.99 -7.30 -10.29
N TYR A 97 3.86 -6.88 -9.73
CA TYR A 97 3.03 -5.82 -10.29
C TYR A 97 3.24 -4.52 -9.53
N TYR A 98 3.44 -3.44 -10.26
CA TYR A 98 3.35 -2.11 -9.70
C TYR A 98 2.64 -1.16 -10.64
N HIS A 99 2.04 -0.15 -10.04
CA HIS A 99 1.36 0.94 -10.72
C HIS A 99 1.65 2.24 -9.98
N ASN A 100 2.01 3.28 -10.73
CA ASN A 100 2.11 4.63 -10.21
C ASN A 100 0.73 5.26 -10.31
N GLY A 101 -0.03 5.25 -9.22
CA GLY A 101 -1.47 5.52 -9.21
C GLY A 101 -1.87 6.99 -9.45
N VAL A 102 -0.91 7.85 -9.78
CA VAL A 102 -1.08 9.29 -9.93
C VAL A 102 -0.95 9.72 -11.40
N PRO A 103 -1.57 10.84 -11.82
CA PRO A 103 -1.48 11.32 -13.20
C PRO A 103 -0.04 11.46 -13.70
N ASP A 104 0.18 11.23 -14.99
CA ASP A 104 1.49 11.31 -15.62
C ASP A 104 1.98 12.77 -15.70
N GLU A 105 2.65 13.20 -14.64
CA GLU A 105 3.26 14.52 -14.50
C GLU A 105 4.65 14.38 -13.88
N GLN A 106 5.55 15.33 -14.16
CA GLN A 106 6.91 15.30 -13.63
C GLN A 106 6.94 15.23 -12.10
N ALA A 107 6.00 15.90 -11.42
CA ALA A 107 5.88 15.87 -9.96
C ALA A 107 5.56 14.47 -9.40
N ASN A 108 4.98 13.61 -10.24
CA ASN A 108 4.50 12.27 -9.92
C ASN A 108 5.45 11.17 -10.39
N THR A 109 6.62 11.54 -10.93
CA THR A 109 7.62 10.55 -11.40
C THR A 109 8.37 9.96 -10.20
N ALA A 110 8.37 8.63 -10.08
CA ALA A 110 9.19 7.88 -9.13
C ALA A 110 10.67 7.94 -9.51
N ILE A 111 11.51 8.46 -8.61
CA ILE A 111 12.95 8.63 -8.81
C ILE A 111 13.71 7.50 -8.13
N GLN A 112 14.64 6.86 -8.85
CA GLN A 112 15.47 5.77 -8.33
C GLN A 112 14.62 4.62 -7.74
N THR A 113 13.66 4.14 -8.52
CA THR A 113 12.79 3.03 -8.13
C THR A 113 13.59 1.75 -7.89
N MET A 114 13.38 1.12 -6.74
CA MET A 114 13.95 -0.15 -6.38
C MET A 114 12.84 -1.17 -6.12
N ILE A 115 12.91 -2.30 -6.81
CA ILE A 115 11.99 -3.44 -6.68
C ILE A 115 12.80 -4.62 -6.15
N GLN A 116 12.32 -5.25 -5.08
CA GLN A 116 13.01 -6.35 -4.41
C GLN A 116 12.04 -7.48 -4.11
N ALA A 117 12.56 -8.71 -4.11
CA ALA A 117 11.87 -9.89 -3.62
C ALA A 117 12.75 -10.59 -2.58
N PHE A 118 12.11 -11.15 -1.56
CA PHE A 118 12.79 -11.82 -0.45
C PHE A 118 12.19 -13.21 -0.25
N ALA A 119 13.05 -14.20 -0.08
CA ALA A 119 12.64 -15.57 0.21
C ALA A 119 12.83 -15.90 1.69
N SER A 120 11.85 -16.57 2.29
CA SER A 120 11.89 -17.13 3.63
C SER A 120 11.48 -18.61 3.59
N PRO A 121 12.35 -19.55 3.99
CA PRO A 121 13.74 -19.30 4.36
C PRO A 121 14.56 -18.80 3.17
N THR A 122 15.74 -18.25 3.44
CA THR A 122 16.64 -17.76 2.39
C THR A 122 16.91 -18.86 1.37
N LEU A 123 16.99 -18.48 0.08
CA LEU A 123 17.29 -19.39 -1.02
C LEU A 123 18.47 -20.31 -0.71
N GLY A 124 18.38 -21.58 -1.14
CA GLY A 124 19.33 -22.63 -0.78
C GLY A 124 19.09 -23.30 0.57
N THR A 125 18.14 -22.83 1.38
CA THR A 125 17.71 -23.50 2.62
C THR A 125 16.64 -24.54 2.32
N GLN A 126 16.69 -25.71 2.97
CA GLN A 126 15.65 -26.73 2.82
C GLN A 126 14.41 -26.37 3.63
N ALA A 127 13.25 -26.35 2.99
CA ALA A 127 11.95 -26.26 3.64
C ALA A 127 10.85 -26.92 2.78
N ILE A 128 9.72 -27.22 3.42
CA ILE A 128 8.50 -27.65 2.73
C ILE A 128 7.74 -26.44 2.19
N ASP A 129 7.72 -25.35 2.96
CA ASP A 129 7.09 -24.10 2.57
C ASP A 129 8.14 -23.02 2.41
N HIS A 130 8.06 -22.29 1.29
CA HIS A 130 8.88 -21.11 1.04
C HIS A 130 7.97 -19.92 0.78
N THR A 131 8.10 -18.87 1.58
CA THR A 131 7.39 -17.62 1.41
C THR A 131 8.24 -16.64 0.62
N ILE A 132 7.68 -16.08 -0.46
CA ILE A 132 8.28 -15.03 -1.26
C ILE A 132 7.48 -13.75 -1.04
N SER A 133 8.14 -12.74 -0.47
CA SER A 133 7.59 -11.39 -0.32
C SER A 133 8.24 -10.45 -1.34
N ALA A 134 7.59 -9.32 -1.60
CA ALA A 134 8.10 -8.27 -2.46
C ALA A 134 7.93 -6.88 -1.84
N SER A 135 8.79 -5.96 -2.26
CA SER A 135 8.66 -4.54 -1.94
C SER A 135 9.05 -3.68 -3.13
N ILE A 136 8.38 -2.54 -3.27
CA ILE A 136 8.78 -1.47 -4.19
C ILE A 136 8.93 -0.17 -3.41
N SER A 137 9.99 0.57 -3.72
CA SER A 137 10.28 1.88 -3.13
C SER A 137 10.88 2.82 -4.18
N ALA A 138 10.88 4.11 -3.89
CA ALA A 138 11.58 5.13 -4.66
C ALA A 138 12.09 6.21 -3.71
N GLN A 139 13.06 7.01 -4.16
CA GLN A 139 13.66 8.07 -3.35
C GLN A 139 12.62 9.09 -2.84
N ASN A 140 11.56 9.32 -3.61
CA ASN A 140 10.50 10.31 -3.36
C ASN A 140 9.11 9.67 -3.16
N ALA A 141 9.03 8.37 -2.88
CA ALA A 141 7.78 7.65 -2.60
C ALA A 141 7.91 6.81 -1.33
N SER A 142 6.81 6.60 -0.62
CA SER A 142 6.76 5.59 0.45
C SER A 142 6.91 4.19 -0.14
N ALA A 143 7.69 3.34 0.54
CA ALA A 143 7.79 1.94 0.17
C ALA A 143 6.47 1.22 0.46
N ILE A 144 6.08 0.29 -0.42
CA ILE A 144 5.00 -0.66 -0.17
C ILE A 144 5.54 -2.08 -0.19
N SER A 145 4.86 -2.98 0.52
CA SER A 145 5.17 -4.40 0.60
C SER A 145 3.96 -5.26 0.26
N SER A 146 4.23 -6.49 -0.15
CA SER A 146 3.24 -7.49 -0.55
C SER A 146 2.29 -7.84 0.58
N SER A 147 2.78 -7.88 1.82
CA SER A 147 1.98 -8.08 3.03
C SER A 147 0.74 -7.17 3.15
N ASN A 148 0.78 -5.96 2.59
CA ASN A 148 -0.33 -5.01 2.59
C ASN A 148 -1.00 -4.83 1.22
N HIS A 149 -0.52 -5.54 0.19
CA HIS A 149 -0.94 -5.40 -1.22
C HIS A 149 -1.14 -6.77 -1.86
N GLY A 150 -2.03 -7.57 -1.29
CA GLY A 150 -2.41 -8.90 -1.80
C GLY A 150 -1.83 -10.08 -1.03
N GLY A 151 -0.83 -9.87 -0.17
CA GLY A 151 -0.16 -10.93 0.60
C GLY A 151 1.16 -11.40 -0.02
N ASP A 152 1.90 -12.21 0.73
CA ASP A 152 3.12 -12.87 0.24
C ASP A 152 2.76 -14.19 -0.46
N MET A 153 3.58 -14.63 -1.41
CA MET A 153 3.36 -15.92 -2.08
C MET A 153 3.98 -17.06 -1.31
N VAL A 154 3.22 -18.14 -1.10
CA VAL A 154 3.77 -19.39 -0.55
C VAL A 154 3.99 -20.40 -1.68
N VAL A 155 5.14 -21.07 -1.67
CA VAL A 155 5.45 -22.21 -2.52
C VAL A 155 5.50 -23.46 -1.65
N HIS A 156 4.63 -24.41 -1.96
CA HIS A 156 4.49 -25.68 -1.24
C HIS A 156 5.18 -26.81 -1.99
N ILE A 157 6.24 -27.36 -1.40
CA ILE A 157 6.92 -28.54 -1.91
C ILE A 157 6.08 -29.79 -1.64
N GLN A 158 5.66 -30.48 -2.70
CA GLN A 158 4.90 -31.71 -2.60
C GLN A 158 5.77 -32.90 -2.18
N GLY A 159 5.15 -33.91 -1.56
CA GLY A 159 5.82 -35.16 -1.16
C GLY A 159 6.45 -35.16 0.24
N GLY A 160 6.27 -34.09 1.02
CA GLY A 160 6.59 -34.05 2.46
C GLY A 160 8.08 -34.06 2.82
N THR A 161 8.96 -34.01 1.82
CA THR A 161 10.41 -33.89 2.02
C THR A 161 10.83 -32.46 1.70
N ALA A 162 11.53 -31.81 2.64
CA ALA A 162 12.03 -30.46 2.46
C ALA A 162 12.98 -30.35 1.26
N GLN A 163 12.85 -29.28 0.47
CA GLN A 163 13.67 -29.01 -0.70
C GLN A 163 14.17 -27.56 -0.67
N THR A 164 15.21 -27.27 -1.44
CA THR A 164 15.74 -25.92 -1.61
C THR A 164 15.12 -25.24 -2.82
N LEU A 165 14.82 -23.94 -2.71
CA LEU A 165 14.60 -23.08 -3.88
C LEU A 165 15.91 -22.41 -4.32
N SER A 166 16.10 -22.31 -5.63
CA SER A 166 17.21 -21.60 -6.27
C SER A 166 16.71 -20.77 -7.45
N LEU A 167 17.43 -19.71 -7.78
CA LEU A 167 17.19 -18.97 -9.02
C LEU A 167 17.71 -19.77 -10.22
N VAL A 168 17.00 -19.65 -11.33
CA VAL A 168 17.35 -20.25 -12.63
C VAL A 168 17.89 -19.16 -13.55
#